data_AF-A0A845REL6-F1
#
_entry.id   AF-A0A845REL6-F1
#
_cell.length_a   1.000
_cell.length_b   1.000
_cell.length_c   1.000
_cell.angle_alpha   90.00
_cell.angle_beta   90.00
_cell.angle_gamma   90.00
#
_symmetry.space_group_name_H-M   'P 1'
#
loop_
_entity.id
_entity.type
_entity.pdbx_description
1 polymer ?
#
loop_
_entity_poly.entity_id
_entity_poly.type
_entity_poly.pdbx_seq_one_letter_code
_entity_poly.pdbx_strand_id
1 'polypeptide(L)'
;MDSSFLTQYGQDLDESFRAYLEDIVPFIVLFESQKSEFPIELQNEIRAMYAHLARAAIAETPEQAQRNVYKIKSHTKRALLDCYKYSCLISYDNYTDFFKRYEGVDLSYLDQGRFLPEVQTHFNRAKAAHCAAKSAETSNITEGQLFELYQDAYNQFASLDEKLRSVEEDAAYLQHKATRKDQLAKVSFAVGIVGTVVGIIGLIVALL
;
A
#
# COMPACT_ATOMS: atom_id res chain seq x y z
N MET A 1 3.56 -14.91 38.75
CA MET A 1 4.41 -14.11 37.85
C MET A 1 4.76 -12.85 38.59
N ASP A 2 6.04 -12.60 38.80
CA ASP A 2 6.49 -11.33 39.38
C ASP A 2 6.43 -10.26 38.28
N SER A 3 5.52 -9.30 38.42
CA SER A 3 5.39 -8.17 37.50
C SER A 3 6.52 -7.14 37.68
N SER A 4 7.42 -7.33 38.67
CA SER A 4 8.58 -6.48 38.90
C SER A 4 9.44 -6.30 37.65
N PHE A 5 9.55 -7.33 36.80
CA PHE A 5 10.24 -7.26 35.51
C PHE A 5 9.68 -6.16 34.60
N LEU A 6 8.35 -6.09 34.45
CA LEU A 6 7.72 -5.07 33.61
C LEU A 6 7.95 -3.67 34.16
N THR A 7 8.01 -3.52 35.48
CA THR A 7 8.34 -2.24 36.11
C THR A 7 9.82 -1.89 35.93
N GLN A 8 10.72 -2.85 36.08
CA GLN A 8 12.17 -2.65 35.99
C GLN A 8 12.63 -2.29 34.57
N TYR A 9 12.05 -2.93 33.55
CA TYR A 9 12.40 -2.71 32.14
C TYR A 9 11.31 -1.95 31.38
N GLY A 10 10.36 -1.33 32.08
CA GLY A 10 9.19 -0.68 31.47
C GLY A 10 9.56 0.34 30.39
N GLN A 11 10.52 1.23 30.68
CA GLN A 11 10.98 2.22 29.71
C GLN A 11 11.57 1.58 28.44
N ASP A 12 12.28 0.46 28.57
CA ASP A 12 12.88 -0.25 27.43
C ASP A 12 11.83 -1.02 26.62
N LEU A 13 10.77 -1.49 27.26
CA LEU A 13 9.70 -2.25 26.62
C LEU A 13 8.63 -1.35 25.99
N ASP A 14 8.40 -0.16 26.56
CA ASP A 14 7.40 0.81 26.10
C ASP A 14 7.56 1.15 24.63
N GLU A 15 8.79 1.38 24.17
CA GLU A 15 9.08 1.65 22.75
C GLU A 15 8.66 0.47 21.87
N SER A 16 8.95 -0.76 22.30
CA SER A 16 8.57 -1.95 21.55
C SER A 16 7.06 -2.21 21.56
N PHE A 17 6.39 -1.92 22.68
CA PHE A 17 4.94 -2.07 22.80
C PHE A 17 4.20 -1.00 22.01
N ARG A 18 4.69 0.25 21.99
CA ARG A 18 4.14 1.32 21.14
C ARG A 18 4.28 0.95 19.67
N ALA A 19 5.48 0.59 19.22
CA ALA A 19 5.68 0.14 17.84
C ALA A 19 4.76 -1.03 17.47
N TYR A 20 4.53 -1.97 18.39
CA TYR A 20 3.58 -3.05 18.16
C TYR A 20 2.14 -2.56 17.99
N LEU A 21 1.65 -1.71 18.89
CA LEU A 21 0.26 -1.26 18.91
C LEU A 21 -0.06 -0.17 17.88
N GLU A 22 0.86 0.76 17.66
CA GLU A 22 0.67 1.97 16.87
C GLU A 22 1.08 1.77 15.40
N ASP A 23 2.03 0.88 15.11
CA ASP A 23 2.54 0.66 13.75
C ASP A 23 2.24 -0.76 13.23
N ILE A 24 2.68 -1.80 13.96
CA ILE A 24 2.62 -3.19 13.47
C ILE A 24 1.18 -3.71 13.39
N VAL A 25 0.36 -3.49 14.42
CA VAL A 25 -1.04 -3.96 14.43
C VAL A 25 -1.87 -3.29 13.32
N PRO A 26 -1.85 -1.95 13.15
CA PRO A 26 -2.53 -1.32 12.02
C PRO A 26 -2.05 -1.82 10.66
N PHE A 27 -0.74 -2.06 10.52
CA PHE A 27 -0.20 -2.66 9.30
C PHE A 27 -0.73 -4.07 9.05
N ILE A 28 -0.82 -4.94 10.06
CA ILE A 28 -1.39 -6.29 9.92
C ILE A 28 -2.82 -6.22 9.39
N VAL A 29 -3.66 -5.36 9.99
CA VAL A 29 -5.05 -5.20 9.57
C VAL A 29 -5.13 -4.72 8.12
N LEU A 30 -4.29 -3.75 7.74
CA LEU A 30 -4.18 -3.30 6.35
C LEU A 30 -3.79 -4.47 5.43
N PHE A 31 -2.73 -5.19 5.76
CA PHE A 31 -2.22 -6.29 4.95
C PHE A 31 -3.25 -7.40 4.76
N GLU A 32 -3.91 -7.84 5.84
CA GLU A 32 -4.97 -8.84 5.79
C GLU A 32 -6.15 -8.37 4.93
N SER A 33 -6.54 -7.09 5.02
CA SER A 33 -7.62 -6.54 4.19
C SER A 33 -7.31 -6.56 2.69
N GLN A 34 -6.02 -6.42 2.33
CA GLN A 34 -5.57 -6.34 0.92
C GLN A 34 -5.19 -7.70 0.35
N LYS A 35 -4.60 -8.58 1.17
CA LYS A 35 -3.99 -9.85 0.74
C LYS A 35 -4.75 -11.09 1.21
N SER A 36 -5.69 -10.95 2.14
CA SER A 36 -6.45 -12.07 2.73
C SER A 36 -5.56 -13.14 3.38
N GLU A 37 -4.36 -12.76 3.82
CA GLU A 37 -3.40 -13.64 4.49
C GLU A 37 -2.59 -12.86 5.53
N PHE A 38 -1.90 -13.58 6.43
CA PHE A 38 -1.00 -12.97 7.42
C PHE A 38 0.45 -13.01 6.91
N PRO A 39 1.22 -11.91 7.04
CA PRO A 39 2.63 -11.88 6.61
C PRO A 39 3.51 -12.76 7.52
N ILE A 40 4.03 -13.87 6.98
CA ILE A 40 4.72 -14.92 7.75
C ILE A 40 6.00 -14.40 8.42
N GLU A 41 6.77 -13.57 7.72
CA GLU A 41 8.01 -12.95 8.20
C GLU A 41 7.72 -12.09 9.44
N LEU A 42 6.70 -11.24 9.36
CA LEU A 42 6.24 -10.44 10.49
C LEU A 42 5.72 -11.31 11.64
N GLN A 43 5.02 -12.41 11.34
CA GLN A 43 4.56 -13.37 12.36
C GLN A 43 5.73 -13.97 13.13
N ASN A 44 6.81 -14.31 12.42
CA ASN A 44 8.01 -14.87 13.01
C ASN A 44 8.70 -13.88 13.95
N GLU A 45 8.77 -12.61 13.57
CA GLU A 45 9.33 -11.55 14.41
C GLU A 45 8.47 -11.31 15.66
N ILE A 46 7.14 -11.25 15.55
CA ILE A 46 6.23 -11.13 16.70
C ILE A 46 6.38 -12.32 17.65
N ARG A 47 6.42 -13.55 17.11
CA ARG A 47 6.65 -14.75 17.93
C ARG A 47 7.99 -14.69 18.65
N ALA A 48 9.04 -14.18 18.01
CA ALA A 48 10.35 -14.03 18.61
C ALA A 48 10.34 -12.95 19.71
N MET A 49 9.65 -11.83 19.51
CA MET A 49 9.43 -10.80 20.54
C MET A 49 8.79 -11.41 21.79
N TYR A 50 7.68 -12.15 21.62
CA TYR A 50 6.99 -12.82 22.74
C TYR A 50 7.87 -13.88 23.42
N ALA A 51 8.64 -14.66 22.65
CA ALA A 51 9.55 -15.65 23.21
C ALA A 51 10.64 -15.01 24.07
N HIS A 52 11.21 -13.89 23.62
CA HIS A 52 12.20 -13.15 24.41
C HIS A 52 11.58 -12.43 25.60
N LEU A 53 10.35 -11.91 25.49
CA LEU A 53 9.61 -11.37 26.62
C LEU A 53 9.39 -12.42 27.71
N ALA A 54 8.93 -13.62 27.34
CA ALA A 54 8.74 -14.72 28.26
C ALA A 54 10.06 -15.13 28.95
N ARG A 55 11.15 -15.25 28.18
CA ARG A 55 12.49 -15.57 28.71
C ARG A 55 13.02 -14.48 29.65
N ALA A 56 12.74 -13.22 29.36
CA ALA A 56 13.15 -12.11 30.22
C ALA A 56 12.41 -12.15 31.57
N ALA A 57 11.10 -12.45 31.55
CA ALA A 57 10.26 -12.51 32.74
C ALA A 57 10.58 -13.69 33.69
N ILE A 58 11.21 -14.76 33.17
CA ILE A 58 11.65 -15.92 33.97
C ILE A 58 13.17 -16.00 34.13
N ALA A 59 13.88 -14.93 33.78
CA ALA A 59 15.33 -14.90 33.84
C ALA A 59 15.82 -15.06 35.29
N GLU A 60 16.88 -15.85 35.47
CA GLU A 60 17.47 -16.10 36.80
C GLU A 60 18.43 -14.97 37.21
N THR A 61 18.91 -14.17 36.24
CA THR A 61 19.81 -13.06 36.48
C THR A 61 19.40 -11.78 35.75
N PRO A 62 19.71 -10.59 36.29
CA PRO A 62 19.46 -9.31 35.61
C PRO A 62 20.09 -9.22 34.21
N GLU A 63 21.28 -9.80 34.02
CA GLU A 63 21.97 -9.80 32.72
C GLU A 63 21.23 -10.67 31.70
N GLN A 64 20.67 -11.80 32.12
CA GLN A 64 19.82 -12.64 31.27
C GLN A 64 18.54 -11.89 30.86
N ALA A 65 17.89 -11.20 31.81
CA ALA A 65 16.71 -10.39 31.53
C ALA A 65 17.04 -9.29 30.51
N GLN A 66 18.09 -8.50 30.78
CA GLN A 66 18.52 -7.39 29.93
C GLN A 66 18.88 -7.85 28.50
N ARG A 67 19.60 -8.97 28.34
CA ARG A 67 19.89 -9.53 27.01
C ARG A 67 18.62 -9.88 26.23
N ASN A 68 17.63 -10.45 26.89
CA ASN A 68 16.35 -10.75 26.24
C ASN A 68 15.57 -9.48 25.89
N VAL A 69 15.59 -8.46 26.74
CA VAL A 69 15.00 -7.14 26.44
C VAL A 69 15.64 -6.51 25.19
N TYR A 70 16.97 -6.56 25.05
CA TYR A 70 17.63 -6.11 23.82
C TYR A 70 17.22 -6.91 22.58
N LYS A 71 16.99 -8.22 22.73
CA LYS A 71 16.49 -9.05 21.64
C LYS A 71 15.06 -8.68 21.23
N ILE A 72 14.19 -8.35 22.19
CA ILE A 72 12.84 -7.83 21.89
C ILE A 72 12.95 -6.59 21.00
N LYS A 73 13.77 -5.60 21.38
CA LYS A 73 13.97 -4.38 20.57
C LYS A 73 14.45 -4.69 19.15
N SER A 74 15.40 -5.62 19.00
CA SER A 74 15.90 -6.03 17.68
C SER A 74 14.80 -6.70 16.83
N HIS A 75 14.00 -7.60 17.42
CA HIS A 75 12.88 -8.22 16.71
C HIS A 75 11.77 -7.22 16.37
N THR A 76 11.50 -6.23 17.24
CA THR A 76 10.58 -5.14 16.91
C THR A 76 11.05 -4.34 15.70
N LYS A 77 12.35 -4.02 15.63
CA LYS A 77 12.91 -3.30 14.48
C LYS A 77 12.79 -4.09 13.18
N ARG A 78 12.99 -5.40 13.23
CA ARG A 78 12.80 -6.28 12.06
C ARG A 78 11.34 -6.41 11.67
N ALA A 79 10.43 -6.50 12.65
CA ALA A 79 9.00 -6.48 12.40
C ALA A 79 8.57 -5.19 11.67
N LEU A 80 9.00 -4.03 12.15
CA LEU A 80 8.76 -2.74 11.48
C LEU A 80 9.38 -2.69 10.07
N LEU A 81 10.58 -3.24 9.90
CA LEU A 81 11.22 -3.35 8.60
C LEU A 81 10.37 -4.20 7.62
N ASP A 82 9.82 -5.32 8.08
CA ASP A 82 8.91 -6.14 7.28
C ASP A 82 7.62 -5.38 6.94
N CYS A 83 7.05 -4.62 7.88
CA CYS A 83 5.93 -3.73 7.61
C CYS A 83 6.23 -2.76 6.46
N TYR A 84 7.41 -2.11 6.44
CA TYR A 84 7.80 -1.22 5.35
C TYR A 84 7.95 -1.95 4.01
N LYS A 85 8.58 -3.13 4.00
CA LYS A 85 8.74 -3.95 2.79
C LYS A 85 7.39 -4.28 2.16
N TYR A 86 6.46 -4.81 2.95
CA TYR A 86 5.14 -5.16 2.46
C TYR A 86 4.29 -3.95 2.12
N SER A 87 4.41 -2.85 2.86
CA SER A 87 3.69 -1.60 2.53
C SER A 87 4.11 -1.06 1.16
N CYS A 88 5.40 -1.15 0.80
CA CYS A 88 5.86 -0.80 -0.54
C CYS A 88 5.20 -1.68 -1.62
N LEU A 89 5.04 -2.99 -1.36
CA LEU A 89 4.37 -3.91 -2.29
C LEU A 89 2.87 -3.58 -2.44
N ILE A 90 2.18 -3.33 -1.33
CA ILE A 90 0.77 -2.91 -1.34
C ILE A 90 0.61 -1.61 -2.14
N SER A 91 1.47 -0.62 -1.91
CA SER A 91 1.39 0.68 -2.60
C SER A 91 1.67 0.54 -4.10
N TYR A 92 2.58 -0.35 -4.48
CA TYR A 92 2.83 -0.67 -5.89
C TYR A 92 1.59 -1.27 -6.56
N ASP A 93 0.90 -2.18 -5.87
CA ASP A 93 -0.32 -2.79 -6.36
C ASP A 93 -1.46 -1.76 -6.43
N ASN A 94 -1.61 -0.91 -5.40
CA ASN A 94 -2.58 0.20 -5.38
C ASN A 94 -2.42 1.12 -6.59
N TYR A 95 -1.18 1.50 -6.91
CA TYR A 95 -0.87 2.28 -8.12
C TYR A 95 -1.33 1.55 -9.39
N THR A 96 -0.99 0.28 -9.53
CA THR A 96 -1.33 -0.52 -10.73
C THR A 96 -2.85 -0.68 -10.86
N ASP A 97 -3.54 -0.97 -9.75
CA ASP A 97 -4.98 -1.14 -9.69
C ASP A 97 -5.74 0.15 -9.97
N PHE A 98 -5.23 1.31 -9.55
CA PHE A 98 -5.81 2.60 -9.89
C PHE A 98 -5.87 2.80 -11.41
N PHE A 99 -4.73 2.62 -12.11
CA PHE A 99 -4.68 2.82 -13.55
C PHE A 99 -5.47 1.77 -14.32
N LYS A 100 -5.55 0.55 -13.80
CA LYS A 100 -6.40 -0.51 -14.36
C LYS A 100 -7.89 -0.20 -14.20
N ARG A 101 -8.30 0.32 -13.03
CA ARG A 101 -9.69 0.68 -12.73
C ARG A 101 -10.20 1.78 -13.65
N TYR A 102 -9.34 2.73 -13.98
CA TYR A 102 -9.66 3.87 -14.85
C TYR A 102 -9.13 3.74 -16.27
N GLU A 103 -8.91 2.50 -16.73
CA GLU A 103 -8.51 2.23 -18.10
C GLU A 103 -9.56 2.78 -19.09
N GLY A 104 -9.09 3.49 -20.13
CA GLY A 104 -9.96 4.15 -21.12
C GLY A 104 -10.59 5.46 -20.67
N VAL A 105 -10.35 5.91 -19.43
CA VAL A 105 -10.75 7.23 -18.94
C VAL A 105 -9.65 8.24 -19.24
N ASP A 106 -10.01 9.40 -19.77
CA ASP A 106 -9.05 10.50 -19.97
C ASP A 106 -8.75 11.20 -18.64
N LEU A 107 -7.73 10.70 -17.94
CA LEU A 107 -7.27 11.25 -16.66
C LEU A 107 -6.49 12.57 -16.81
N SER A 108 -6.28 13.09 -18.02
CA SER A 108 -5.66 14.40 -18.21
C SER A 108 -6.53 15.56 -17.71
N TYR A 109 -7.82 15.31 -17.47
CA TYR A 109 -8.72 16.27 -16.84
C TYR A 109 -8.52 16.40 -15.32
N LEU A 110 -7.76 15.50 -14.70
CA LEU A 110 -7.46 15.56 -13.26
C LEU A 110 -6.37 16.59 -12.96
N ASP A 111 -6.53 17.30 -11.83
CA ASP A 111 -5.60 18.32 -11.34
C ASP A 111 -5.05 19.25 -12.44
N GLN A 112 -5.96 19.74 -13.29
CA GLN A 112 -5.62 20.67 -14.38
C GLN A 112 -4.53 20.12 -15.34
N GLY A 113 -4.48 18.81 -15.54
CA GLY A 113 -3.50 18.15 -16.40
C GLY A 113 -2.15 17.83 -15.74
N ARG A 114 -1.96 18.19 -14.47
CA ARG A 114 -0.71 17.89 -13.73
C ARG A 114 -0.69 16.51 -13.11
N PHE A 115 -1.85 15.89 -12.90
CA PHE A 115 -1.96 14.61 -12.18
C PHE A 115 -1.04 13.52 -12.76
N LEU A 116 -1.19 13.20 -14.05
CA LEU A 116 -0.46 12.11 -14.72
C LEU A 116 1.08 12.27 -14.66
N PRO A 117 1.68 13.41 -15.11
CA PRO A 117 3.13 13.55 -15.07
C PRO A 117 3.68 13.53 -13.65
N GLU A 118 2.98 14.11 -12.69
CA GLU A 118 3.44 14.17 -11.31
C GLU A 118 3.35 12.80 -10.61
N VAL A 119 2.24 12.07 -10.79
CA VAL A 119 2.08 10.71 -10.24
C VAL A 119 3.10 9.75 -10.86
N GLN A 120 3.33 9.82 -12.18
CA GLN A 120 4.34 8.98 -12.83
C GLN A 120 5.74 9.27 -12.28
N THR A 121 6.08 10.55 -12.07
CA THR A 121 7.37 10.96 -11.51
C THR A 121 7.53 10.47 -10.07
N HIS A 122 6.50 10.64 -9.23
CA HIS A 122 6.48 10.14 -7.85
C HIS A 122 6.63 8.62 -7.79
N PHE A 123 5.86 7.89 -8.61
CA PHE A 123 5.94 6.43 -8.68
C PHE A 123 7.34 5.95 -9.08
N ASN A 124 7.93 6.56 -10.11
CA ASN A 124 9.29 6.20 -10.53
C ASN A 124 10.32 6.45 -9.42
N ARG A 125 10.16 7.54 -8.64
CA ARG A 125 11.03 7.84 -7.50
C ARG A 125 10.85 6.82 -6.36
N ALA A 126 9.61 6.52 -5.98
CA ALA A 126 9.30 5.54 -4.95
C ALA A 126 9.83 4.14 -5.33
N LYS A 127 9.59 3.73 -6.57
CA LYS A 127 10.12 2.48 -7.14
C LYS A 127 11.64 2.43 -7.10
N ALA A 128 12.32 3.52 -7.49
CA ALA A 128 13.77 3.58 -7.45
C ALA A 128 14.32 3.47 -6.02
N ALA A 129 13.70 4.16 -5.05
CA ALA A 129 14.06 4.06 -3.63
C ALA A 129 13.89 2.62 -3.11
N HIS A 130 12.77 1.97 -3.43
CA HIS A 130 12.53 0.57 -3.06
C HIS A 130 13.52 -0.39 -3.71
N CYS A 131 13.84 -0.23 -5.00
CA CYS A 131 14.87 -1.04 -5.67
C CYS A 131 16.25 -0.84 -5.05
N ALA A 132 16.60 0.38 -4.63
CA ALA A 132 17.85 0.65 -3.94
C ALA A 132 17.88 -0.03 -2.57
N ALA A 133 16.82 0.08 -1.77
CA ALA A 133 16.68 -0.61 -0.49
C ALA A 133 16.80 -2.14 -0.65
N LYS A 134 16.13 -2.71 -1.67
CA LYS A 134 16.18 -4.14 -1.95
C LYS A 134 17.58 -4.61 -2.35
N SER A 135 18.29 -3.83 -3.17
CA SER A 135 19.68 -4.12 -3.56
C SER A 135 20.65 -4.01 -2.38
N ALA A 136 20.32 -3.17 -1.40
CA ALA A 136 21.12 -2.99 -0.20
C ALA A 136 21.02 -4.18 0.78
N GLU A 137 20.00 -5.05 0.67
CA GLU A 137 19.88 -6.26 1.51
C GLU A 137 21.07 -7.22 1.34
N THR A 138 21.68 -7.24 0.15
CA THR A 138 22.87 -8.08 -0.15
C THR A 138 24.19 -7.32 0.01
N SER A 139 24.14 -6.09 0.50
CA SER A 139 25.30 -5.22 0.67
C SER A 139 25.81 -5.25 2.11
N ASN A 140 27.06 -4.82 2.33
CA ASN A 140 27.65 -4.74 3.66
C ASN A 140 27.20 -3.47 4.41
N ILE A 141 25.89 -3.33 4.63
CA ILE A 141 25.30 -2.24 5.40
C ILE A 141 24.71 -2.76 6.71
N THR A 142 24.53 -1.87 7.68
CA THR A 142 23.93 -2.21 8.97
C THR A 142 22.41 -2.37 8.85
N GLU A 143 21.80 -3.13 9.78
CA GLU A 143 20.34 -3.24 9.91
C GLU A 143 19.68 -1.86 10.06
N GLY A 144 20.34 -0.92 10.74
CA GLY A 144 19.88 0.45 10.86
C GLY A 144 19.85 1.20 9.53
N GLN A 145 20.91 1.12 8.73
CA GLN A 145 20.91 1.74 7.39
C GLN A 145 19.85 1.12 6.47
N LEU A 146 19.67 -0.21 6.55
CA LEU A 146 18.64 -0.89 5.76
C LEU A 146 17.23 -0.43 6.16
N PHE A 147 17.01 -0.23 7.46
CA PHE A 147 15.76 0.30 7.99
C PHE A 147 15.45 1.68 7.42
N GLU A 148 16.39 2.62 7.46
CA GLU A 148 16.21 3.97 6.91
C GLU A 148 15.90 3.95 5.40
N LEU A 149 16.55 3.08 4.63
CA LEU A 149 16.29 2.95 3.19
C LEU A 149 14.87 2.47 2.90
N TYR A 150 14.37 1.49 3.65
CA TYR A 150 13.00 1.02 3.49
C TYR A 150 11.97 2.00 4.04
N GLN A 151 12.30 2.74 5.10
CA GLN A 151 11.44 3.80 5.62
C GLN A 151 11.29 4.94 4.62
N ASP A 152 12.38 5.37 3.97
CA ASP A 152 12.31 6.36 2.89
C ASP A 152 11.44 5.84 1.74
N ALA A 153 11.69 4.63 1.25
CA ALA A 153 10.87 4.02 0.19
C ALA A 153 9.39 3.96 0.57
N TYR A 154 9.07 3.56 1.80
CA TYR A 154 7.72 3.57 2.34
C TYR A 154 7.11 4.97 2.34
N ASN A 155 7.81 5.98 2.84
CA ASN A 155 7.30 7.36 2.87
C ASN A 155 7.01 7.91 1.46
N GLN A 156 7.85 7.57 0.48
CA GLN A 156 7.62 7.93 -0.92
C GLN A 156 6.35 7.29 -1.49
N PHE A 157 6.13 6.01 -1.16
CA PHE A 157 4.93 5.28 -1.55
C PHE A 157 3.67 5.77 -0.82
N ALA A 158 3.75 6.06 0.48
CA ALA A 158 2.64 6.61 1.25
C ALA A 158 2.17 7.97 0.68
N SER A 159 3.11 8.84 0.29
CA SER A 159 2.80 10.10 -0.39
C SER A 159 2.16 9.89 -1.77
N LEU A 160 2.57 8.84 -2.50
CA LEU A 160 1.93 8.46 -3.76
C LEU A 160 0.48 8.00 -3.53
N ASP A 161 0.26 7.12 -2.56
CA ASP A 161 -1.07 6.59 -2.22
C ASP A 161 -2.04 7.71 -1.79
N GLU A 162 -1.56 8.69 -1.01
CA GLU A 162 -2.33 9.88 -0.66
C GLU A 162 -2.78 10.66 -1.91
N LYS A 163 -1.87 10.82 -2.89
CA LYS A 163 -2.16 11.53 -4.14
C LYS A 163 -3.12 10.78 -5.05
N LEU A 164 -3.05 9.45 -5.09
CA LEU A 164 -4.04 8.65 -5.83
C LEU A 164 -5.41 8.77 -5.18
N ARG A 165 -5.48 8.66 -3.85
CA ARG A 165 -6.72 8.78 -3.09
C ARG A 165 -7.37 10.15 -3.23
N SER A 166 -6.58 11.23 -3.31
CA SER A 166 -7.12 12.59 -3.40
C SER A 166 -7.87 12.87 -4.71
N VAL A 167 -7.63 12.09 -5.77
CA VAL A 167 -8.31 12.23 -7.07
C VAL A 167 -9.32 11.13 -7.36
N GLU A 168 -9.51 10.17 -6.45
CA GLU A 168 -10.33 8.97 -6.68
C GLU A 168 -11.77 9.33 -7.07
N GLU A 169 -12.37 10.31 -6.37
CA GLU A 169 -13.74 10.76 -6.65
C GLU A 169 -13.87 11.43 -8.03
N ASP A 170 -12.90 12.27 -8.39
CA ASP A 170 -12.86 12.95 -9.69
C ASP A 170 -12.64 11.93 -10.83
N ALA A 171 -11.77 10.95 -10.62
CA ALA A 171 -11.52 9.87 -11.58
C ALA A 171 -12.79 9.03 -11.81
N ALA A 172 -13.50 8.67 -10.73
CA ALA A 172 -14.78 7.97 -10.80
C ALA A 172 -15.86 8.80 -11.53
N TYR A 173 -15.89 10.12 -11.30
CA TYR A 173 -16.79 11.01 -12.03
C TYR A 173 -16.49 11.06 -13.53
N LEU A 174 -15.21 11.15 -13.90
CA LEU A 174 -14.79 11.11 -15.31
C LEU A 174 -15.16 9.79 -15.97
N GLN A 175 -14.98 8.66 -15.28
CA GLN A 175 -15.38 7.34 -15.75
C GLN A 175 -16.89 7.30 -16.03
N HIS A 176 -17.72 7.71 -15.05
CA HIS A 176 -19.17 7.74 -15.21
C HIS A 176 -19.59 8.61 -16.41
N LYS A 177 -18.95 9.77 -16.60
CA LYS A 177 -19.21 10.66 -17.73
C LYS A 177 -18.82 10.01 -19.07
N ALA A 178 -17.67 9.33 -19.14
CA ALA A 178 -17.21 8.62 -20.33
C ALA A 178 -18.18 7.49 -20.69
N THR A 179 -18.55 6.64 -19.71
CA THR A 179 -19.51 5.54 -19.92
C THR A 179 -20.86 6.05 -20.42
N ARG A 180 -21.38 7.15 -19.87
CA ARG A 180 -22.64 7.75 -20.34
C ARG A 180 -22.55 8.26 -21.77
N LYS A 181 -21.43 8.89 -22.15
CA LYS A 181 -21.20 9.34 -23.54
C LYS A 181 -21.16 8.16 -24.51
N ASP A 182 -20.49 7.08 -24.15
CA ASP A 182 -20.41 5.87 -24.98
C ASP A 182 -21.78 5.21 -25.16
N GLN A 183 -22.58 5.14 -24.09
CA GLN A 183 -23.95 4.64 -24.18
C GLN A 183 -24.80 5.51 -25.11
N LEU A 184 -24.74 6.84 -24.99
CA LEU A 184 -25.47 7.77 -25.86
C LEU A 184 -25.02 7.65 -27.32
N ALA A 185 -23.72 7.47 -27.57
CA ALA A 185 -23.19 7.28 -28.92
C ALA A 185 -23.71 5.98 -29.55
N LYS A 186 -23.73 4.87 -28.80
CA LYS A 186 -24.29 3.58 -29.25
C LYS A 186 -25.78 3.69 -29.58
N VAL A 187 -26.56 4.35 -28.72
CA VAL A 187 -28.00 4.57 -28.97
C VAL A 187 -28.22 5.44 -30.20
N SER A 188 -27.48 6.55 -30.32
CA SER A 188 -27.57 7.46 -31.48
C SER A 188 -27.22 6.74 -32.78
N PHE A 189 -26.20 5.88 -32.76
CA PHE A 189 -25.82 5.06 -33.91
C PHE A 189 -26.92 4.08 -34.31
N ALA A 190 -27.52 3.37 -33.34
CA ALA A 190 -28.63 2.45 -33.59
C ALA A 190 -29.85 3.17 -34.19
N VAL A 191 -30.22 4.33 -33.64
CA VAL A 191 -31.31 5.17 -34.18
C VAL A 191 -30.98 5.64 -35.60
N GLY A 192 -29.73 6.02 -35.87
CA GLY A 192 -29.26 6.40 -37.21
C GLY A 192 -29.47 5.27 -38.23
N ILE A 193 -29.07 4.04 -37.90
CA ILE A 193 -29.28 2.86 -38.76
C ILE A 193 -30.76 2.65 -39.07
N VAL A 194 -31.61 2.66 -38.03
CA VAL A 194 -33.06 2.47 -38.20
C VAL A 194 -33.65 3.56 -39.09
N GLY A 195 -33.26 4.83 -38.86
CA GLY A 195 -33.71 5.96 -39.67
C GLY A 195 -33.32 5.83 -41.15
N THR A 196 -32.08 5.41 -41.44
CA THR A 196 -31.62 5.18 -42.81
C THR A 196 -32.43 4.07 -43.50
N VAL A 197 -32.68 2.94 -42.82
CA VAL A 197 -33.46 1.83 -43.37
C VAL A 197 -34.89 2.26 -43.70
N VAL A 198 -35.56 2.96 -42.77
CA VAL A 198 -36.92 3.48 -42.99
C VAL A 198 -36.96 4.48 -44.15
N GLY A 199 -35.96 5.36 -44.26
CA GLY A 199 -35.85 6.30 -45.37
C GLY A 199 -35.72 5.62 -46.74
N ILE A 200 -34.90 4.56 -46.83
CA ILE A 200 -34.75 3.75 -48.05
C ILE A 200 -36.08 3.08 -48.42
N ILE A 201 -36.77 2.46 -47.46
CA ILE A 201 -38.07 1.82 -47.70
C ILE A 201 -39.09 2.85 -48.20
N GLY A 202 -39.16 4.03 -47.57
CA GLY A 202 -40.07 5.11 -47.98
C GLY A 202 -39.82 5.58 -49.41
N LEU A 203 -38.55 5.72 -49.82
CA LEU A 203 -38.17 6.06 -51.20
C LEU A 203 -38.60 4.98 -52.20
N ILE A 204 -38.42 3.71 -51.87
CA ILE A 204 -38.84 2.59 -52.73
C ILE A 204 -40.37 2.60 -52.91
N VAL A 205 -41.13 2.80 -51.83
CA VAL A 205 -42.60 2.87 -51.88
C VAL A 205 -43.08 4.06 -52.70
N ALA A 206 -42.41 5.22 -52.62
CA ALA A 206 -42.80 6.41 -53.37
C ALA A 206 -42.51 6.32 -54.89
N LEU A 207 -41.66 5.39 -55.31
CA LEU A 207 -41.28 5.14 -56.71
C LEU A 207 -42.08 4.01 -57.38
N LEU A 208 -42.91 3.29 -56.62
CA LEU A 208 -43.84 2.24 -57.09
C LEU A 208 -45.24 2.82 -57.33
#